data_AF-A0A3S5BUG9-F1
#
_entry.id   AF-A0A3S5BUG9-F1
#
_cell.length_a   1.000
_cell.length_b   1.000
_cell.length_c   1.000
_cell.angle_alpha   90.00
_cell.angle_beta   90.00
_cell.angle_gamma   90.00
#
_symmetry.space_group_name_H-M   'P 1'
#
loop_
_entity.id
_entity.type
_entity.pdbx_description
1 polymer ?
#
loop_
_entity_poly.entity_id
_entity_poly.type
_entity_poly.pdbx_seq_one_letter_code
_entity_poly.pdbx_strand_id
1 'polypeptide(L)' 'MLGVRKHAMVVRLDPSGRIVESLHDTSGHIFSLSEASEHDGYLYLASYVNQFVARIPLTSLSDDE' A
#
# COMPACT_ATOMS: atom_id res chain seq x y z
N MET A 1 -24.72 -10.00 -11.51
CA MET A 1 -24.17 -8.98 -10.57
C MET A 1 -22.68 -8.91 -10.86
N LEU A 2 -22.18 -7.83 -11.48
CA LEU A 2 -20.74 -7.66 -11.71
C LEU A 2 -20.10 -7.45 -10.34
N GLY A 3 -19.42 -8.47 -9.82
CA GLY A 3 -18.73 -8.38 -8.52
C GLY A 3 -17.63 -7.32 -8.59
N VAL A 4 -17.65 -6.38 -7.65
CA VAL A 4 -16.54 -5.42 -7.50
C VAL A 4 -15.29 -6.22 -7.18
N ARG A 5 -14.29 -6.16 -8.06
CA ARG A 5 -12.99 -6.77 -7.76
C ARG A 5 -12.34 -5.95 -6.65
N LYS A 6 -11.91 -6.64 -5.61
CA LYS A 6 -11.11 -6.05 -4.53
C LYS A 6 -9.82 -5.49 -5.12
N HIS A 7 -9.50 -4.27 -4.72
CA HIS A 7 -8.30 -3.57 -5.14
C HIS A 7 -7.80 -2.77 -3.94
N ALA A 8 -6.49 -2.76 -3.74
CA ALA A 8 -5.83 -1.89 -2.77
C ALA A 8 -4.77 -1.05 -3.48
N MET A 9 -4.63 0.19 -3.02
CA MET A 9 -3.62 1.12 -3.52
C MET A 9 -3.04 1.92 -2.36
N VAL A 10 -1.73 2.11 -2.39
CA VAL A 10 -0.99 3.06 -1.55
C VAL A 10 -0.21 3.97 -2.48
N VAL A 11 -0.18 5.27 -2.18
CA VAL A 11 0.57 6.26 -2.96
C VAL A 11 1.54 6.98 -2.05
N ARG A 12 2.77 7.20 -2.54
CA ARG A 12 3.76 8.07 -1.91
C ARG A 12 3.62 9.45 -2.55
N LEU A 13 3.52 10.47 -1.70
CA LEU A 13 3.45 11.86 -2.11
C LEU A 13 4.75 12.58 -1.74
N ASP A 14 5.22 13.47 -2.60
CA ASP A 14 6.25 14.43 -2.24
C ASP A 14 5.68 15.58 -1.37
N PRO A 15 6.53 16.47 -0.81
CA PRO A 15 6.05 17.60 0.01
C PRO A 15 5.13 18.59 -0.72
N SER A 16 5.10 18.57 -2.06
CA SER A 16 4.19 19.39 -2.87
C SER A 16 2.85 18.70 -3.17
N GLY A 17 2.69 17.45 -2.71
CA GLY A 17 1.50 16.63 -2.94
C GLY A 17 1.48 15.91 -4.27
N ARG A 18 2.60 15.85 -5.01
CA ARG A 18 2.69 15.06 -6.25
C ARG A 18 2.86 13.60 -5.89
N ILE A 19 2.16 12.73 -6.60
CA ILE A 19 2.37 11.28 -6.52
C ILE A 19 3.73 10.97 -7.16
N VAL A 20 4.63 10.39 -6.39
CA VAL A 20 5.97 9.96 -6.85
C VAL A 20 6.07 8.46 -7.01
N GLU A 21 5.23 7.69 -6.31
CA GLU A 21 5.20 6.24 -6.40
C GLU A 21 3.80 5.71 -6.03
N SER A 22 3.44 4.54 -6.59
CA SER A 22 2.21 3.85 -6.21
C SER A 22 2.38 2.32 -6.18
N LEU A 23 1.79 1.70 -5.17
CA LEU A 23 1.72 0.25 -5.02
C LEU A 23 0.29 -0.21 -5.19
N HIS A 24 0.09 -1.29 -5.92
CA HIS A 24 -1.24 -1.81 -6.26
C HIS A 24 -1.32 -3.31 -5.97
N ASP A 25 -2.34 -3.72 -5.22
CA ASP A 25 -2.78 -5.11 -5.24
C ASP A 25 -4.06 -5.23 -6.08
N THR A 26 -3.93 -5.87 -7.24
CA THR A 26 -5.03 -6.16 -8.16
C THR A 26 -5.55 -7.60 -8.03
N SER A 27 -4.88 -8.44 -7.23
CA SER A 27 -5.31 -9.81 -6.94
C SER A 27 -6.45 -9.85 -5.91
N GLY A 28 -6.54 -8.81 -5.07
CA GLY A 28 -7.53 -8.70 -4.00
C GLY A 28 -7.17 -9.47 -2.73
N HIS A 29 -5.91 -9.93 -2.60
CA HIS A 29 -5.37 -10.51 -1.37
C HIS A 29 -5.40 -9.50 -0.21
N ILE A 30 -5.09 -8.25 -0.52
CA ILE A 30 -5.15 -7.08 0.34
C ILE A 30 -6.24 -6.16 -0.19
N PHE A 31 -7.10 -5.66 0.69
CA PHE A 31 -8.17 -4.73 0.35
C PHE A 31 -8.52 -3.85 1.54
N SER A 32 -9.24 -2.74 1.28
CA SER A 32 -9.75 -1.83 2.32
C SER A 32 -8.67 -1.43 3.34
N LEU A 33 -7.52 -0.96 2.85
CA LEU A 33 -6.44 -0.44 3.69
C LEU A 33 -6.91 0.83 4.43
N SER A 34 -6.51 0.94 5.70
CA SER A 34 -6.78 2.09 6.55
C SER A 34 -5.52 2.88 6.89
N GLU A 35 -4.35 2.25 6.80
CA GLU A 35 -3.08 2.84 7.19
C GLU A 35 -1.92 2.23 6.40
N ALA A 36 -0.95 3.08 6.09
CA ALA A 36 0.35 2.72 5.55
C ALA A 36 1.42 3.48 6.34
N SER A 37 2.36 2.78 6.97
CA SER A 37 3.33 3.39 7.88
C SER A 37 4.72 2.77 7.70
N GLU A 38 5.74 3.60 7.58
CA GLU A 38 7.13 3.18 7.48
C GLU A 38 7.72 2.97 8.87
N HIS A 39 8.33 1.80 9.09
CA HIS A 39 9.03 1.48 10.33
C HIS A 39 10.07 0.38 10.10
N ASP A 40 11.27 0.53 10.67
CA ASP A 40 12.35 -0.47 10.65
C ASP A 40 12.65 -1.08 9.26
N GLY A 41 12.65 -0.25 8.21
CA GLY A 41 12.95 -0.69 6.85
C GLY A 41 11.80 -1.38 6.11
N TYR A 42 10.58 -1.30 6.65
CA TYR A 42 9.37 -1.83 6.02
C TYR A 42 8.27 -0.79 5.94
N LEU A 43 7.45 -0.88 4.89
CA LEU A 43 6.13 -0.27 4.82
C LEU A 43 5.09 -1.26 5.34
N TYR A 44 4.48 -0.97 6.48
CA TYR A 44 3.39 -1.74 7.06
C TYR A 44 2.05 -1.27 6.53
N LEU A 45 1.21 -2.22 6.13
CA LEU A 45 -0.11 -1.98 5.56
C LEU A 45 -1.17 -2.62 6.46
N ALA A 46 -2.00 -1.77 7.07
CA ALA A 46 -3.05 -2.21 7.98
C ALA A 46 -4.44 -1.99 7.38
N SER A 47 -5.35 -2.86 7.80
CA SER A 47 -6.76 -2.79 7.47
C SER A 47 -7.55 -3.30 8.67
N TYR A 48 -8.68 -2.65 8.96
CA TYR A 48 -9.60 -3.11 10.00
C TYR A 48 -10.33 -4.42 9.66
N VAL A 49 -10.24 -4.90 8.41
CA VAL A 49 -10.99 -6.09 7.93
C VAL A 49 -10.11 -7.23 7.44
N ASN A 50 -8.82 -6.99 7.15
CA ASN A 50 -7.89 -8.06 6.82
C ASN A 50 -7.44 -8.77 8.10
N GLN A 51 -7.29 -10.09 8.05
CA GLN A 51 -6.88 -10.91 9.22
C GLN A 51 -5.35 -10.97 9.40
N PHE A 52 -4.64 -10.03 8.81
CA PHE A 52 -3.18 -9.94 8.85
C PHE A 52 -2.75 -8.48 8.66
N VAL A 53 -1.52 -8.18 9.08
CA VAL A 53 -0.81 -6.95 8.73
C VAL A 53 0.19 -7.29 7.64
N ALA A 54 0.08 -6.64 6.48
CA ALA A 54 1.05 -6.83 5.41
C ALA A 54 2.26 -5.93 5.63
N ARG A 55 3.41 -6.34 5.11
CA ARG A 55 4.61 -5.49 5.08
C ARG A 55 5.38 -5.68 3.78
N ILE A 56 5.99 -4.61 3.30
CA ILE A 56 6.81 -4.57 2.09
C ILE A 56 8.18 -4.00 2.46
N PRO A 57 9.31 -4.65 2.12
CA PRO A 57 10.63 -4.07 2.35
C PRO A 57 10.79 -2.75 1.60
N LEU A 58 11.29 -1.70 2.25
CA LEU A 58 11.49 -0.40 1.58
C LEU A 58 12.54 -0.49 0.46
N THR A 59 13.49 -1.43 0.56
CA THR A 59 14.47 -1.70 -0.51
C THR A 59 13.86 -2.24 -1.80
N SER A 60 12.57 -2.60 -1.79
CA SER A 60 11.84 -3.01 -2.98
C SER A 60 11.04 -1.87 -3.62
N LEU A 61 11.03 -0.70 -2.99
CA LEU A 61 10.45 0.55 -3.50
C LEU A 61 11.52 1.32 -4.27
N SER A 62 11.11 2.19 -5.20
CA SER A 62 12.08 3.02 -5.91
C SER A 62 12.74 4.01 -4.95
N ASP A 63 14.07 3.90 -4.84
CA ASP A 63 14.91 4.96 -4.27
C ASP A 63 14.92 6.14 -5.25
N ASP A 64 13.83 6.90 -5.33
CA ASP A 64 13.86 8.17 -6.05
C ASP A 64 14.64 9.18 -5.20
N GLU A 65 15.90 9.43 -5.58
CA GLU A 65 16.77 10.52 -5.09
C GLU A 65 16.12 11.92 -5.23
#